data_AF-A0A2E6RRQ4-F1
#
_entry.id   AF-A0A2E6RRQ4-F1
#
_cell.length_a   1.000
_cell.length_b   1.000
_cell.length_c   1.000
_cell.angle_alpha   90.00
_cell.angle_beta   90.00
_cell.angle_gamma   90.00
#
_symmetry.space_group_name_H-M   'P 1'
#
loop_
_entity.id
_entity.type
_entity.pdbx_description
1 polymer ?
#
loop_
_entity_poly.entity_id
_entity_poly.type
_entity_poly.pdbx_seq_one_letter_code
_entity_poly.pdbx_strand_id
1 'polypeptide(L)'
;MAKVALIVSSNNRRGQGHLARCLNIRKKLNKNVVWFIDSDDNNLIPKNDIVVKIKKISLKKILDFLSSYYISLVVIDSYDISNKIKTKISKKVKVIAIEDTLTQIGGCKVIFPHPITVHKNNNIHTGIKYAAVDTKKKKKIEKYFYIKKKIKYFNKYGLL
;
A
#
# COMPACT_ATOMS: atom_id res chain seq x y z
N MET A 1 -18.71 -2.99 14.04
CA MET A 1 -17.74 -3.85 13.32
C MET A 1 -16.58 -2.99 12.84
N ALA A 2 -15.34 -3.34 13.17
CA ALA A 2 -14.16 -2.52 12.85
C ALA A 2 -13.88 -2.47 11.34
N LYS A 3 -13.75 -1.27 10.76
CA LYS A 3 -13.53 -1.06 9.32
C LYS A 3 -12.06 -0.78 9.00
N VAL A 4 -11.70 -0.94 7.73
CA VAL A 4 -10.37 -0.57 7.18
C VAL A 4 -10.57 0.54 6.15
N ALA A 5 -9.75 1.58 6.22
CA ALA A 5 -9.69 2.61 5.18
C ALA A 5 -8.54 2.34 4.21
N LEU A 6 -8.80 2.46 2.91
CA LEU A 6 -7.77 2.48 1.86
C LEU A 6 -7.76 3.88 1.24
N ILE A 7 -6.68 4.62 1.41
CA ILE A 7 -6.47 5.95 0.79
C ILE A 7 -5.54 5.76 -0.39
N VAL A 8 -6.05 5.95 -1.61
CA VAL A 8 -5.41 5.49 -2.84
C VAL A 8 -5.43 6.57 -3.90
N SER A 9 -4.29 6.80 -4.55
CA SER A 9 -4.26 7.55 -5.81
C SER A 9 -4.75 6.65 -6.95
N SER A 10 -5.84 7.04 -7.59
CA SER A 10 -6.62 6.28 -8.58
C SER A 10 -6.70 6.97 -9.95
N ASN A 11 -6.20 8.20 -10.06
CA ASN A 11 -6.22 8.96 -11.31
C ASN A 11 -5.45 8.26 -12.44
N ASN A 12 -6.10 8.09 -13.60
CA ASN A 12 -5.53 7.47 -14.81
C ASN A 12 -4.18 8.05 -15.25
N ARG A 13 -3.91 9.34 -14.98
CA ARG A 13 -2.62 9.98 -15.33
C ARG A 13 -1.43 9.47 -14.51
N ARG A 14 -1.69 8.84 -13.36
CA ARG A 14 -0.65 8.38 -12.41
C ARG A 14 -0.39 6.87 -12.48
N GLY A 15 -1.01 6.20 -13.46
CA GLY A 15 -0.96 4.75 -13.62
C GLY A 15 -1.87 4.01 -12.63
N GLN A 16 -2.21 2.78 -12.97
CA GLN A 16 -3.15 1.94 -12.22
C GLN A 16 -2.49 1.10 -11.11
N GLY A 17 -1.21 1.36 -10.82
CA GLY A 17 -0.40 0.54 -9.91
C GLY A 17 -0.93 0.53 -8.46
N HIS A 18 -1.19 1.72 -7.90
CA HIS A 18 -1.70 1.87 -6.53
C HIS A 18 -3.08 1.24 -6.38
N LEU A 19 -4.01 1.53 -7.32
CA LEU A 19 -5.35 0.95 -7.29
C LEU A 19 -5.31 -0.57 -7.40
N ALA A 20 -4.57 -1.13 -8.36
CA ALA A 20 -4.42 -2.57 -8.52
C ALA A 20 -3.83 -3.25 -7.26
N ARG A 21 -2.84 -2.61 -6.64
CA ARG A 21 -2.21 -3.09 -5.40
C ARG A 21 -3.22 -3.09 -4.24
N CYS A 22 -3.94 -1.99 -4.05
CA CYS A 22 -4.97 -1.88 -3.03
C CYS A 22 -6.15 -2.84 -3.26
N LEU A 23 -6.53 -3.11 -4.51
CA LEU A 23 -7.53 -4.14 -4.84
C LEU A 23 -7.07 -5.54 -4.44
N ASN A 24 -5.79 -5.86 -4.62
CA ASN A 24 -5.23 -7.13 -4.16
C ASN A 24 -5.13 -7.21 -2.63
N ILE A 25 -4.89 -6.09 -1.95
CA ILE A 25 -4.99 -6.00 -0.48
C ILE A 25 -6.43 -6.28 -0.05
N ARG A 26 -7.41 -5.62 -0.68
CA ARG A 26 -8.84 -5.77 -0.37
C ARG A 26 -9.32 -7.22 -0.44
N LYS A 27 -8.86 -7.98 -1.44
CA LYS A 27 -9.20 -9.42 -1.59
C LYS A 27 -8.80 -10.28 -0.39
N LYS A 28 -7.84 -9.83 0.43
CA LYS A 28 -7.35 -10.56 1.61
C LYS A 28 -7.97 -10.06 2.92
N LEU A 29 -8.83 -9.04 2.86
CA LEU A 29 -9.47 -8.45 4.04
C LEU A 29 -10.88 -9.02 4.20
N ASN A 30 -11.14 -9.64 5.35
CA ASN A 30 -12.48 -10.08 5.78
C ASN A 30 -13.21 -8.97 6.57
N LYS A 31 -13.00 -7.70 6.19
CA LYS A 31 -13.55 -6.53 6.87
C LYS A 31 -14.19 -5.59 5.86
N ASN A 32 -15.16 -4.80 6.32
CA ASN A 32 -15.73 -3.72 5.51
C ASN A 32 -14.66 -2.67 5.23
N VAL A 33 -14.57 -2.27 3.97
CA VAL A 33 -13.56 -1.32 3.50
C VAL A 33 -14.22 -0.01 3.08
N VAL A 34 -13.58 1.09 3.48
CA VAL A 34 -13.89 2.44 3.01
C VAL A 34 -12.75 2.90 2.11
N TRP A 35 -13.07 3.23 0.86
CA TRP A 35 -12.12 3.70 -0.13
C TRP A 35 -12.13 5.21 -0.18
N PHE A 36 -10.96 5.82 -0.14
CA PHE A 36 -10.75 7.22 -0.44
C PHE A 36 -10.00 7.31 -1.76
N ILE A 37 -10.67 7.81 -2.79
CA ILE A 37 -10.14 7.87 -4.16
C ILE A 37 -10.19 9.30 -4.71
N ASP A 38 -9.22 9.62 -5.57
CA ASP A 38 -9.05 10.93 -6.22
C ASP A 38 -9.64 10.99 -7.64
N SER A 39 -10.22 9.89 -8.14
CA SER A 39 -10.83 9.80 -9.46
C SER A 39 -12.32 9.48 -9.41
N ASP A 40 -13.01 9.78 -10.50
CA ASP A 40 -14.43 9.46 -10.65
C ASP A 40 -14.70 8.00 -11.07
N ASP A 41 -13.66 7.29 -11.51
CA ASP A 41 -13.74 5.90 -11.98
C ASP A 41 -13.58 4.93 -10.80
N ASN A 42 -14.73 4.54 -10.23
CA ASN A 42 -14.82 3.57 -9.14
C ASN A 42 -15.29 2.19 -9.62
N ASN A 43 -15.37 1.94 -10.93
CA ASN A 43 -15.93 0.71 -11.49
C ASN A 43 -15.17 -0.55 -11.06
N LEU A 44 -13.89 -0.40 -10.73
CA LEU A 44 -13.03 -1.49 -10.27
C LEU A 44 -13.18 -1.80 -8.77
N ILE A 45 -13.83 -0.92 -8.01
CA ILE A 45 -14.04 -1.10 -6.57
C ILE A 45 -15.24 -2.01 -6.33
N PRO A 46 -15.14 -3.01 -5.42
CA PRO A 46 -16.27 -3.87 -5.09
C PRO A 46 -17.51 -3.07 -4.67
N LYS A 47 -18.68 -3.42 -5.22
CA LYS A 47 -19.96 -2.71 -4.98
C LYS A 47 -20.41 -2.71 -3.52
N ASN A 48 -19.93 -3.66 -2.72
CA ASN A 48 -20.23 -3.77 -1.29
C ASN A 48 -19.34 -2.89 -0.40
N ASP A 49 -18.30 -2.27 -0.96
CA ASP A 49 -17.45 -1.34 -0.23
C ASP A 49 -17.98 0.10 -0.32
N ILE A 50 -17.63 0.91 0.69
CA ILE A 50 -18.01 2.32 0.71
C ILE A 50 -16.95 3.11 -0.06
N VAL A 51 -17.36 3.98 -0.97
CA VAL A 51 -16.46 4.83 -1.76
C VAL A 51 -16.66 6.30 -1.41
N VAL A 52 -15.59 6.95 -0.99
CA VAL A 52 -15.51 8.37 -0.67
C VAL A 52 -14.62 9.04 -1.71
N LYS A 53 -15.21 9.90 -2.53
CA LYS A 53 -14.49 10.67 -3.54
C LYS A 53 -13.86 11.91 -2.91
N ILE A 54 -12.55 12.05 -2.99
CA ILE A 54 -11.80 13.19 -2.46
C ILE A 54 -10.89 13.77 -3.54
N LYS A 55 -11.35 14.82 -4.22
CA LYS A 55 -10.53 15.57 -5.20
C LYS A 55 -9.31 16.24 -4.58
N LYS A 56 -9.43 16.72 -3.34
CA LYS A 56 -8.34 17.35 -2.57
C LYS A 56 -8.32 16.82 -1.15
N ILE A 57 -7.24 16.14 -0.82
CA ILE A 57 -7.11 15.46 0.46
C ILE A 57 -6.76 16.47 1.55
N SER A 58 -7.58 16.53 2.60
CA SER A 58 -7.30 17.31 3.80
C SER A 58 -7.33 16.41 5.02
N LEU A 59 -6.43 16.68 5.97
CA LEU A 59 -6.35 15.94 7.22
C LEU A 59 -7.68 15.98 7.98
N LYS A 60 -8.33 17.16 8.04
CA LYS A 60 -9.62 17.32 8.73
C LYS A 60 -10.66 16.34 8.17
N LYS A 61 -10.84 16.32 6.84
CA LYS A 61 -11.79 15.41 6.19
C LYS A 61 -11.48 13.94 6.51
N ILE A 62 -10.21 13.54 6.45
CA ILE A 62 -9.84 12.16 6.80
C ILE A 62 -10.23 11.87 8.25
N LEU A 63 -9.84 12.72 9.21
CA LEU A 63 -10.10 12.49 10.63
C LEU A 63 -11.61 12.45 10.97
N ASP A 64 -12.40 13.32 10.35
CA ASP A 64 -13.85 13.34 10.51
C ASP A 64 -14.46 12.00 10.08
N PHE A 65 -14.04 11.47 8.91
CA PHE A 65 -14.49 10.16 8.44
C PHE A 65 -13.98 9.00 9.32
N LEU A 66 -12.73 9.03 9.78
CA LEU A 66 -12.19 7.96 10.62
C LEU A 66 -13.01 7.78 11.90
N SER A 67 -13.47 8.90 12.48
CA SER A 67 -14.30 8.93 13.69
C SER A 67 -15.70 8.39 13.40
N SER A 68 -16.35 8.86 12.33
CA SER A 68 -17.74 8.49 12.01
C SER A 68 -17.92 7.04 11.55
N TYR A 69 -16.87 6.39 11.04
CA TYR A 69 -16.97 5.06 10.44
C TYR A 69 -16.32 3.94 11.27
N TYR A 70 -15.86 4.20 12.50
CA TYR A 70 -15.17 3.23 13.37
C TYR A 70 -14.00 2.53 12.64
N ILE A 71 -13.15 3.33 12.00
CA ILE A 71 -12.00 2.83 11.24
C ILE A 71 -10.88 2.45 12.21
N SER A 72 -10.45 1.19 12.15
CA SER A 72 -9.42 0.63 13.05
C SER A 72 -8.02 0.58 12.45
N LEU A 73 -7.94 0.70 11.12
CA LEU A 73 -6.71 0.64 10.34
C LEU A 73 -6.87 1.50 9.09
N VAL A 74 -5.84 2.25 8.76
CA VAL A 74 -5.72 3.00 7.51
C VAL A 74 -4.52 2.49 6.74
N VAL A 75 -4.73 2.15 5.47
CA VAL A 75 -3.66 1.89 4.51
C VAL A 75 -3.59 3.08 3.56
N ILE A 76 -2.41 3.66 3.42
CA ILE A 76 -2.16 4.84 2.58
C ILE A 76 -1.22 4.42 1.46
N ASP A 77 -1.70 4.45 0.23
CA ASP A 77 -0.95 4.20 -1.00
C ASP A 77 -1.20 5.36 -1.97
N SER A 78 -0.74 6.54 -1.57
CA SER A 78 -0.96 7.81 -2.27
C SER A 78 0.19 8.77 -2.02
N TYR A 79 0.74 9.30 -3.11
CA TYR A 79 1.77 10.33 -3.08
C TYR A 79 1.25 11.71 -2.64
N ASP A 80 -0.06 11.93 -2.71
CA ASP A 80 -0.67 13.22 -2.35
C ASP A 80 -0.75 13.43 -0.83
N ILE A 81 -0.53 12.37 -0.06
CA ILE A 81 -0.51 12.43 1.40
C ILE A 81 0.92 12.65 1.87
N SER A 82 1.19 13.84 2.40
CA SER A 82 2.50 14.12 3.02
C SER A 82 2.73 13.29 4.28
N ASN A 83 4.00 13.02 4.59
CA ASN A 83 4.38 12.28 5.80
C ASN A 83 3.90 12.95 7.09
N LYS A 84 3.84 14.29 7.11
CA LYS A 84 3.26 15.05 8.23
C LYS A 84 1.79 14.70 8.47
N ILE A 85 1.02 14.49 7.40
CA ILE A 85 -0.39 14.07 7.50
C ILE A 85 -0.46 12.62 7.97
N LYS A 86 0.33 11.71 7.37
CA LYS A 86 0.40 10.29 7.78
C LYS A 86 0.68 10.15 9.28
N THR A 87 1.69 10.87 9.80
CA THR A 87 2.04 10.92 11.23
C THR A 87 0.93 11.49 12.11
N LYS A 88 0.13 12.44 11.62
CA LYS A 88 -1.01 12.96 12.39
C LYS A 88 -2.15 11.94 12.46
N ILE A 89 -2.39 11.19 11.39
CA ILE A 89 -3.40 10.12 11.36
C ILE A 89 -2.97 8.97 12.29
N SER A 90 -1.68 8.63 12.32
CA SER A 90 -1.16 7.52 13.14
C SER A 90 -1.31 7.74 14.65
N LYS A 91 -1.44 8.99 15.09
CA LYS A 91 -1.79 9.34 16.48
C LYS A 91 -3.23 8.99 16.87
N LYS A 92 -4.10 8.67 15.91
CA LYS A 92 -5.53 8.41 16.13
C LYS A 92 -5.93 6.98 15.78
N VAL A 93 -5.25 6.37 14.81
CA VAL A 93 -5.57 5.03 14.30
C VAL A 93 -4.29 4.35 13.81
N LYS A 94 -4.27 3.02 13.75
CA LYS A 94 -3.14 2.30 13.16
C LYS A 94 -3.00 2.66 11.69
N VAL A 95 -1.78 2.97 11.25
CA VAL A 95 -1.48 3.35 9.86
C VAL A 95 -0.44 2.41 9.25
N ILE A 96 -0.74 1.94 8.05
CA ILE A 96 0.22 1.34 7.12
C ILE A 96 0.42 2.31 5.97
N ALA A 97 1.63 2.77 5.74
CA ALA A 97 2.01 3.57 4.58
C ALA A 97 2.74 2.69 3.57
N ILE A 98 2.33 2.71 2.31
CA ILE A 98 3.05 2.05 1.22
C ILE A 98 3.85 3.15 0.51
N GLU A 99 5.16 2.97 0.46
CA GLU A 99 6.08 3.95 -0.08
C GLU A 99 6.98 3.30 -1.13
N ASP A 100 7.33 4.08 -2.17
CA ASP A 100 8.28 3.65 -3.18
C ASP A 100 9.69 4.26 -2.94
N THR A 101 9.85 5.17 -1.97
CA THR A 101 11.13 5.80 -1.61
C THR A 101 11.44 5.67 -0.12
N LEU A 102 12.69 5.35 0.23
CA LEU A 102 13.09 5.06 1.61
C LEU A 102 12.80 6.22 2.56
N THR A 103 11.69 6.10 3.28
CA THR A 103 11.21 7.16 4.17
C THR A 103 10.68 6.56 5.47
N GLN A 104 11.11 7.12 6.60
CA GLN A 104 10.53 6.80 7.89
C GLN A 104 9.38 7.76 8.20
N ILE A 105 8.28 7.21 8.71
CA ILE A 105 7.06 7.96 9.00
C ILE A 105 6.63 7.64 10.42
N GLY A 106 6.63 8.65 11.29
CA GLY A 106 6.34 8.50 12.71
C GLY A 106 5.00 7.81 12.99
N GLY A 107 5.01 6.79 13.85
CA GLY A 107 3.83 6.03 14.26
C GLY A 107 3.20 5.16 13.16
N CYS A 108 3.78 5.11 11.96
CA CYS A 108 3.29 4.28 10.86
C CYS A 108 4.14 3.02 10.72
N LYS A 109 3.50 1.91 10.31
CA LYS A 109 4.24 0.83 9.64
C LYS A 109 4.43 1.21 8.19
N VAL A 110 5.64 1.12 7.68
CA VAL A 110 5.99 1.48 6.30
C VAL A 110 6.29 0.20 5.51
N ILE A 111 5.64 0.06 4.36
CA ILE A 111 5.82 -1.06 3.45
C ILE A 111 6.48 -0.55 2.16
N PHE A 112 7.63 -1.12 1.83
CA PHE A 112 8.29 -0.99 0.54
C PHE A 112 8.00 -2.26 -0.27
N PRO A 113 7.17 -2.19 -1.33
CA PRO A 113 6.79 -3.36 -2.10
C PRO A 113 7.93 -3.92 -2.97
N HIS A 114 9.06 -3.21 -3.05
CA HIS A 114 10.25 -3.55 -3.82
C HIS A 114 11.44 -3.86 -2.89
N PRO A 115 12.49 -4.56 -3.37
CA PRO A 115 13.69 -4.79 -2.58
C PRO A 115 14.39 -3.46 -2.26
N ILE A 116 14.55 -3.17 -0.97
CA ILE A 116 15.35 -2.04 -0.49
C ILE A 116 16.15 -2.43 0.74
N THR A 117 17.40 -1.98 0.81
CA THR A 117 18.29 -2.24 1.95
C THR A 117 17.92 -1.28 3.08
N VAL A 118 17.53 -1.84 4.22
CA VAL A 118 17.16 -1.07 5.41
C VAL A 118 17.81 -1.70 6.64
N HIS A 119 18.23 -0.87 7.59
CA HIS A 119 18.61 -1.35 8.91
C HIS A 119 17.39 -1.96 9.61
N LYS A 120 17.62 -2.96 10.45
CA LYS A 120 16.58 -3.72 11.13
C LYS A 120 15.68 -2.76 11.92
N ASN A 121 14.44 -2.59 11.48
CA ASN A 121 13.46 -1.69 12.09
C ASN A 121 12.09 -2.38 12.07
N ASN A 122 11.46 -2.52 13.25
CA ASN A 122 10.19 -3.22 13.41
C ASN A 122 9.00 -2.54 12.70
N ASN A 123 9.16 -1.27 12.32
CA ASN A 123 8.14 -0.50 11.61
C ASN A 123 8.35 -0.51 10.09
N ILE A 124 9.43 -1.10 9.58
CA ILE A 124 9.72 -1.14 8.14
C ILE A 124 9.64 -2.58 7.62
N HIS A 125 8.87 -2.75 6.54
CA HIS A 125 8.68 -4.02 5.85
C HIS A 125 9.05 -3.85 4.38
N THR A 126 10.00 -4.66 3.88
CA THR A 126 10.55 -4.50 2.52
C THR A 126 10.54 -5.81 1.74
N GLY A 127 10.49 -5.69 0.41
CA GLY A 127 10.70 -6.76 -0.54
C GLY A 127 9.43 -7.30 -1.18
N ILE A 128 9.64 -8.11 -2.23
CA ILE A 128 8.59 -8.63 -3.10
C ILE A 128 7.49 -9.39 -2.36
N LYS A 129 7.78 -9.92 -1.17
CA LYS A 129 6.80 -10.60 -0.33
C LYS A 129 5.62 -9.69 0.05
N TYR A 130 5.84 -8.36 0.10
CA TYR A 130 4.85 -7.34 0.41
C TYR A 130 4.26 -6.61 -0.79
N ALA A 131 4.65 -6.94 -2.03
CA ALA A 131 4.23 -6.21 -3.24
C ALA A 131 2.72 -6.21 -3.55
N ALA A 132 1.93 -6.98 -2.80
CA ALA A 132 0.48 -7.17 -3.00
C ALA A 132 0.09 -7.32 -4.48
N VAL A 133 0.80 -8.24 -5.15
CA VAL A 133 0.49 -8.68 -6.52
C VAL A 133 -0.30 -9.99 -6.49
N ASP A 134 -1.00 -10.27 -7.59
CA ASP A 134 -1.64 -11.56 -7.84
C ASP A 134 -0.66 -12.72 -7.61
N THR A 135 -1.13 -13.80 -6.99
CA THR A 135 -0.32 -14.97 -6.62
C THR A 135 0.36 -15.63 -7.80
N LYS A 136 -0.28 -15.70 -8.98
CA LYS A 136 0.33 -16.23 -10.21
C LYS A 136 1.48 -15.32 -10.68
N LYS A 137 1.26 -14.00 -10.66
CA LYS A 137 2.31 -13.01 -10.98
C LYS A 137 3.46 -13.08 -9.98
N LYS A 138 3.16 -13.25 -8.69
CA LYS A 138 4.16 -13.37 -7.63
C LYS A 138 5.11 -14.55 -7.86
N LYS A 139 4.58 -15.74 -8.14
CA LYS A 139 5.39 -16.94 -8.44
C LYS A 139 6.30 -16.73 -9.65
N LYS A 140 5.81 -16.07 -10.70
CA LYS A 140 6.61 -15.76 -11.91
C LYS A 140 7.78 -14.83 -11.58
N ILE A 141 7.54 -13.80 -10.77
CA ILE A 141 8.57 -12.83 -10.34
C ILE A 141 9.61 -13.51 -9.43
N GLU A 142 9.18 -14.32 -8.46
CA GLU A 142 10.08 -15.07 -7.57
C GLU A 142 10.98 -16.04 -8.35
N LYS A 143 10.41 -16.77 -9.32
CA LYS A 143 11.17 -17.66 -10.22
C LYS A 143 12.22 -16.89 -11.01
N TYR A 144 11.87 -15.73 -11.55
CA TYR A 144 12.82 -14.87 -12.28
C TYR A 144 14.00 -14.41 -11.41
N PHE A 145 13.73 -13.94 -10.19
CA PHE A 145 14.79 -13.53 -9.26
C PHE A 145 15.67 -14.70 -8.82
N TYR A 146 15.10 -15.89 -8.61
CA TYR A 146 15.87 -17.10 -8.31
C TYR A 146 16.84 -17.46 -9.45
N ILE A 147 16.36 -17.46 -10.70
CA ILE A 147 17.20 -17.73 -11.87
C ILE A 147 18.33 -16.70 -11.99
N LYS A 148 18.03 -15.40 -11.85
CA LYS A 148 19.05 -14.34 -11.89
C LYS A 148 20.12 -14.51 -10.81
N LYS A 149 19.72 -14.88 -9.59
CA LYS A 149 20.66 -15.12 -8.49
C LYS A 149 21.56 -16.33 -8.78
N LYS A 150 21.00 -17.40 -9.37
CA LYS A 150 21.74 -18.60 -9.76
C LYS A 150 22.77 -18.31 -10.87
N ILE A 151 22.39 -17.56 -11.90
CA ILE A 151 23.32 -17.11 -12.96
C ILE A 151 24.45 -16.27 -12.36
N LYS A 152 24.14 -15.31 -11.49
CA LYS A 152 25.14 -14.47 -10.84
C LYS A 152 26.09 -15.27 -9.94
N TYR A 153 25.60 -16.34 -9.30
CA TYR A 153 26.41 -17.27 -8.53
C TYR A 153 27.39 -18.04 -9.44
N PHE A 154 26.90 -18.67 -10.52
CA PHE A 154 27.78 -19.42 -11.42
C PHE A 154 28.85 -18.55 -12.10
N ASN A 155 28.49 -17.34 -12.55
CA ASN A 155 29.47 -16.39 -13.11
C ASN A 155 30.54 -15.98 -12.08
N LYS A 156 30.19 -15.88 -10.80
CA LYS A 156 31.15 -15.56 -9.73
C LYS A 156 32.18 -16.67 -9.50
N TYR A 157 31.82 -17.92 -9.80
CA TYR A 157 32.67 -19.10 -9.58
C TYR A 157 33.21 -19.72 -10.88
N GLY A 158 33.05 -19.06 -12.04
CA GLY A 158 33.55 -19.56 -13.33
C GLY A 158 32.93 -20.89 -13.76
N LEU A 159 31.68 -21.15 -13.36
CA LEU A 159 30.96 -22.40 -13.63
C LEU A 159 29.99 -22.28 -14.83
N LEU A 160 30.08 -21.19 -15.59
CA LEU A 160 29.36 -20.89 -16.83
C LEU A 160 30.31 -20.28 -17.85
#